data_AF-A0A2G2G0R5-F1
#
_entry.id   AF-A0A2G2G0R5-F1
#
_cell.length_a   1.000
_cell.length_b   1.000
_cell.length_c   1.000
_cell.angle_alpha   90.00
_cell.angle_beta   90.00
_cell.angle_gamma   90.00
#
_symmetry.space_group_name_H-M   'P 1'
#
loop_
_entity.id
_entity.type
_entity.pdbx_description
1 polymer ?
#
loop_
_entity_poly.entity_id
_entity_poly.type
_entity_poly.pdbx_seq_one_letter_code
_entity_poly.pdbx_strand_id
1 'polypeptide(L)'
;MLGFWYLYIVYAFVLTYLILGLIISFETTAAMSGGKFAVKWIKEHFSYKEFYFSIILFYPLLLLSYFFLEYLPSFLTCEIRCVFSLDSLFEELFNSK
;
A
#
# COMPACT_ATOMS: atom_id res chain seq x y z
N MET A 1 -8.45 8.20 -35.70
CA MET A 1 -7.56 7.15 -35.14
C MET A 1 -6.74 7.62 -33.93
N LEU A 2 -6.14 8.82 -33.94
CA LEU A 2 -5.32 9.31 -32.81
C LEU A 2 -6.04 9.34 -31.44
N GLY A 3 -7.32 9.75 -31.40
CA GLY A 3 -8.07 9.81 -30.15
C GLY A 3 -8.29 8.46 -29.46
N PHE A 4 -8.45 7.38 -30.25
CA PHE A 4 -8.59 6.02 -29.70
C PHE A 4 -7.31 5.56 -29.02
N TRP A 5 -6.15 5.75 -29.67
CA TRP A 5 -4.85 5.38 -29.10
C TRP A 5 -4.50 6.22 -27.87
N TYR A 6 -4.84 7.51 -27.86
CA TYR A 6 -4.67 8.37 -26.68
C TYR A 6 -5.48 7.85 -25.48
N LEU A 7 -6.79 7.61 -25.66
CA LEU A 7 -7.64 7.08 -24.61
C LEU A 7 -7.19 5.70 -24.14
N TYR A 8 -6.76 4.83 -25.06
CA TYR A 8 -6.26 3.51 -24.74
C TYR A 8 -4.99 3.57 -23.88
N ILE A 9 -4.02 4.42 -24.24
CA ILE A 9 -2.79 4.59 -23.48
C ILE A 9 -3.07 5.20 -22.11
N VAL A 10 -3.88 6.26 -22.04
CA VAL A 10 -4.28 6.89 -20.78
C VAL A 10 -4.95 5.86 -19.86
N TYR A 11 -5.88 5.07 -20.40
CA TYR A 11 -6.55 4.02 -19.65
C TYR A 11 -5.57 2.97 -19.13
N ALA A 12 -4.66 2.48 -19.97
CA ALA A 12 -3.63 1.53 -19.57
C ALA A 12 -2.72 2.06 -18.45
N PHE A 13 -2.32 3.34 -18.53
CA PHE A 13 -1.52 3.99 -17.50
C PHE A 13 -2.28 4.12 -16.18
N VAL A 14 -3.53 4.57 -16.23
CA VAL A 14 -4.39 4.69 -15.03
C VAL A 14 -4.59 3.33 -14.38
N LEU A 15 -4.84 2.29 -15.17
CA LEU A 15 -5.08 0.93 -14.67
C LEU A 15 -3.81 0.34 -14.05
N THR A 16 -2.65 0.57 -14.67
CA THR A 16 -1.35 0.17 -14.13
C THR A 16 -1.07 0.88 -12.81
N TYR A 17 -1.33 2.19 -12.75
CA TYR A 17 -1.18 2.99 -11.53
C TYR A 17 -2.10 2.48 -10.41
N LEU A 18 -3.37 2.18 -10.72
CA LEU A 18 -4.32 1.62 -9.75
C LEU A 18 -3.88 0.25 -9.24
N ILE A 19 -3.44 -0.65 -10.12
CA ILE A 19 -2.99 -1.99 -9.72
C ILE A 19 -1.74 -1.89 -8.84
N LEU A 20 -0.73 -1.12 -9.26
CA LEU A 20 0.50 -0.95 -8.48
C LEU A 20 0.21 -0.29 -7.13
N GLY A 21 -0.59 0.77 -7.12
CA GLY A 21 -0.98 1.44 -5.89
C GLY A 21 -1.76 0.53 -4.95
N LEU A 22 -2.61 -0.34 -5.49
CA LEU A 22 -3.34 -1.34 -4.70
C LEU A 22 -2.39 -2.37 -4.10
N ILE A 23 -1.48 -2.96 -4.88
CA ILE A 23 -0.49 -3.93 -4.37
C ILE A 23 0.35 -3.30 -3.25
N ILE A 24 0.92 -2.10 -3.49
CA ILE A 24 1.75 -1.41 -2.51
C ILE A 24 0.95 -1.10 -1.24
N SER A 25 -0.30 -0.65 -1.39
CA SER A 25 -1.18 -0.32 -0.27
C SER A 25 -1.52 -1.55 0.58
N PHE A 26 -1.83 -2.67 -0.07
CA PHE A 26 -2.12 -3.94 0.60
C PHE A 26 -0.90 -4.49 1.33
N GLU A 27 0.26 -4.54 0.66
CA GLU A 27 1.51 -4.98 1.29
C GLU A 27 1.88 -4.07 2.45
N THR A 28 1.71 -2.75 2.32
CA THR A 28 1.96 -1.81 3.42
C THR A 28 1.03 -2.05 4.60
N THR A 29 -0.27 -2.25 4.34
CA THR A 29 -1.26 -2.52 5.39
C THR A 29 -1.00 -3.88 6.06
N ALA A 30 -0.62 -4.89 5.27
CA ALA A 30 -0.24 -6.20 5.79
C ALA A 30 1.06 -6.13 6.62
N ALA A 31 2.01 -5.31 6.20
CA ALA A 31 3.23 -5.03 6.98
C ALA A 31 2.89 -4.31 8.29
N MET A 32 1.93 -3.37 8.31
CA MET A 32 1.44 -2.76 9.56
C MET A 32 0.90 -3.81 10.53
N SER A 33 0.20 -4.83 10.01
CA SER A 33 -0.33 -5.95 10.81
C SER A 33 0.72 -6.94 11.32
N GLY A 34 2.02 -6.68 11.14
CA GLY A 34 3.10 -7.57 11.54
C GLY A 34 3.36 -8.73 10.58
N GLY A 35 2.85 -8.63 9.34
CA GLY A 35 3.07 -9.62 8.29
C GLY A 35 4.54 -9.71 7.88
N LYS A 36 5.29 -10.69 8.42
CA LYS A 36 6.72 -10.89 8.12
C LYS A 36 7.05 -10.98 6.63
N PHE A 37 6.13 -11.52 5.83
CA PHE A 37 6.29 -11.62 4.37
C PHE A 37 6.23 -10.23 3.70
N ALA A 38 5.23 -9.42 4.06
CA ALA A 38 5.06 -8.07 3.52
C ALA A 38 6.22 -7.15 3.92
N VAL A 39 6.66 -7.23 5.18
CA VAL A 39 7.85 -6.52 5.67
C VAL A 39 9.08 -6.87 4.85
N LYS A 40 9.31 -8.17 4.57
CA LYS A 40 10.45 -8.61 3.75
C LYS A 40 10.33 -8.11 2.31
N TRP A 41 9.16 -8.22 1.70
CA TRP A 41 8.91 -7.79 0.32
C TRP A 41 9.19 -6.30 0.14
N ILE A 42 8.73 -5.46 1.08
CA ILE A 42 8.96 -4.01 1.08
C ILE A 42 10.45 -3.69 1.20
N LYS A 43 11.18 -4.33 2.12
CA LYS A 43 12.63 -4.11 2.28
C LYS A 43 13.44 -4.55 1.04
N GLU A 44 12.96 -5.54 0.30
CA GLU A 44 13.64 -6.09 -0.87
C GLU A 44 13.38 -5.26 -2.14
N HIS A 45 12.21 -4.63 -2.25
CA HIS A 45 11.81 -3.87 -3.45
C HIS A 45 11.95 -2.35 -3.32
N PHE A 46 12.00 -1.80 -2.10
CA PHE A 46 12.02 -0.35 -1.90
C PHE A 46 13.12 0.12 -0.96
N SER A 47 13.77 1.22 -1.34
CA SER A 47 14.56 2.03 -0.40
C SER A 47 13.66 2.95 0.43
N TYR A 48 14.12 3.41 1.60
CA TYR A 48 13.37 4.30 2.50
C TYR A 48 12.72 5.48 1.76
N LYS A 49 13.50 6.18 0.92
CA LYS A 49 13.02 7.36 0.17
C LYS A 49 11.96 7.00 -0.87
N GLU A 50 12.15 5.89 -1.58
CA GLU A 50 11.22 5.44 -2.62
C GLU A 50 9.92 4.93 -2.03
N PHE A 51 10.00 4.22 -0.90
CA PHE A 51 8.84 3.76 -0.16
C PHE A 51 8.05 4.93 0.42
N TYR A 52 8.73 5.91 1.03
CA TYR A 52 8.10 7.13 1.55
C TYR A 52 7.39 7.93 0.46
N PHE A 53 8.05 8.11 -0.69
CA PHE A 53 7.42 8.76 -1.84
C PHE A 53 6.21 7.96 -2.36
N SER A 54 6.33 6.63 -2.43
CA SER A 54 5.24 5.75 -2.86
C SER A 54 4.05 5.83 -1.91
N ILE A 55 4.28 5.85 -0.60
CA ILE A 55 3.21 5.99 0.41
C ILE A 55 2.50 7.33 0.28
N ILE A 56 3.22 8.43 0.04
CA ILE A 56 2.60 9.73 -0.19
C ILE A 56 1.77 9.71 -1.48
N LEU A 57 2.34 9.18 -2.55
CA LEU A 57 1.69 9.11 -3.86
C LEU A 57 0.42 8.27 -3.83
N PHE A 58 0.46 7.14 -3.14
CA PHE A 58 -0.63 6.17 -3.04
C PHE A 58 -1.42 6.27 -1.74
N TYR A 59 -1.24 7.34 -0.95
CA TYR A 59 -1.93 7.55 0.32
C TYR A 59 -3.46 7.34 0.25
N PRO A 60 -4.19 7.87 -0.76
CA PRO A 60 -5.63 7.60 -0.85
C PRO A 60 -5.97 6.13 -1.07
N LEU A 61 -5.14 5.37 -1.80
CA LEU A 61 -5.32 3.93 -1.97
C LEU A 61 -4.92 3.16 -0.71
N LEU A 62 -3.94 3.66 0.03
CA LEU A 62 -3.48 3.08 1.29
C LEU A 62 -4.58 3.17 2.35
N LEU A 63 -5.24 4.32 2.45
CA LEU A 63 -6.39 4.52 3.31
C LEU A 63 -7.57 3.63 2.88
N LEU A 64 -7.79 3.46 1.58
CA LEU A 64 -8.79 2.54 1.05
C LEU A 64 -8.46 1.08 1.43
N SER A 65 -7.21 0.66 1.25
CA SER A 65 -6.71 -0.67 1.63
C SER A 65 -6.90 -0.92 3.13
N TYR A 66 -6.51 0.04 3.97
CA TYR A 66 -6.71 -0.01 5.42
C TYR A 66 -8.19 -0.17 5.78
N PHE A 67 -9.08 0.58 5.11
CA PHE A 67 -10.52 0.39 5.27
C PHE A 67 -10.93 -1.05 4.89
N PHE A 68 -10.51 -1.57 3.74
CA PHE A 68 -10.86 -2.95 3.34
C PHE A 68 -10.27 -4.04 4.24
N LEU A 69 -9.04 -3.88 4.71
CA LEU A 69 -8.33 -4.89 5.49
C LEU A 69 -8.57 -4.78 6.99
N GLU A 70 -9.13 -3.68 7.47
CA GLU A 70 -9.35 -3.49 8.91
C GLU A 70 -10.81 -3.22 9.25
N TYR A 71 -11.51 -2.36 8.52
CA TYR A 71 -12.95 -2.13 8.75
C TYR A 71 -13.78 -3.39 8.46
N LEU A 72 -13.45 -4.09 7.38
CA LEU A 72 -14.17 -5.29 6.92
C LEU A 72 -14.00 -6.49 7.89
N PRO A 73 -12.78 -6.83 8.37
CA PRO A 73 -12.63 -7.83 9.43
C PRO A 73 -13.03 -7.32 10.82
N SER A 74 -13.00 -6.01 11.10
CA SER A 74 -13.54 -5.49 12.37
C SER A 74 -15.06 -5.73 12.45
N PHE A 75 -15.78 -5.63 11.32
CA PHE A 75 -17.19 -6.02 11.23
C PHE A 75 -17.41 -7.53 11.44
N LEU A 76 -16.48 -8.38 11.01
CA LEU A 76 -16.59 -9.84 11.10
C LEU A 76 -16.09 -10.44 12.43
N THR A 77 -15.11 -9.81 13.07
CA THR A 77 -14.33 -10.42 14.16
C THR A 77 -14.32 -9.59 15.45
N CYS A 78 -14.86 -8.36 15.44
CA CYS A 78 -14.89 -7.43 16.60
C CYS A 78 -13.53 -7.17 17.28
N GLU A 79 -12.41 -7.52 16.65
CA GLU A 79 -11.07 -7.22 17.12
C GLU A 79 -10.40 -6.22 16.18
N ILE A 80 -9.88 -5.14 16.75
CA ILE A 80 -9.05 -4.17 16.03
C ILE A 80 -7.64 -4.75 16.01
N ARG A 81 -7.23 -5.29 14.86
CA ARG A 81 -5.93 -5.97 14.72
C ARG A 81 -4.75 -5.00 14.62
N CYS A 82 -4.96 -3.77 14.17
CA CYS A 82 -3.90 -2.80 14.01
C CYS A 82 -4.37 -1.37 14.25
N VAL A 83 -3.41 -0.51 14.62
CA VAL A 83 -3.59 0.94 14.65
C VAL A 83 -2.83 1.48 13.45
N PHE A 84 -3.49 2.27 12.61
CA PHE A 84 -2.83 2.94 11.49
C PHE A 84 -1.70 3.84 11.99
N SER A 85 -0.47 3.36 11.94
CA SER A 85 0.72 4.13 12.28
C SER A 85 1.80 3.88 11.24
N LEU A 86 1.96 4.88 10.37
CA LEU A 86 3.03 4.91 9.39
C LEU A 86 4.39 5.05 10.07
N ASP A 87 4.47 5.86 11.13
CA ASP A 87 5.72 6.10 11.87
C ASP A 87 6.27 4.80 12.47
N SER A 88 5.43 3.98 13.10
CA SER A 88 5.86 2.69 13.67
C SER A 88 6.33 1.72 12.57
N LEU A 89 5.68 1.73 11.41
CA LEU A 89 6.04 0.87 10.29
C LEU A 89 7.39 1.28 9.66
N PHE A 90 7.65 2.58 9.52
CA PHE A 90 8.96 3.06 9.04
C PHE A 90 10.07 2.75 10.04
N GLU A 91 9.78 2.87 11.34
CA GLU A 91 10.73 2.53 12.40
C GLU A 91 11.07 1.03 12.41
N GLU A 92 10.07 0.15 12.28
CA GLU A 92 10.27 -1.30 12.18
C GLU A 92 11.00 -1.71 10.89
N LEU A 93 10.70 -1.04 9.77
CA LEU A 93 11.34 -1.34 8.49
C LEU A 93 12.80 -0.89 8.43
N PHE A 94 13.13 0.30 8.94
CA PHE A 94 14.40 0.96 8.65
C PHE A 94 15.24 1.36 9.87
N ASN A 95 14.68 1.35 11.08
CA ASN A 95 15.39 1.66 12.32
C ASN A 95 15.81 0.43 13.14
N SER A 96 15.38 -0.78 12.73
CA SER A 96 15.92 -2.04 13.26
C SER A 96 17.34 -2.29 12.73
N LYS A 97 18.32 -1.61 13.31
CA LYS A 97 19.75 -1.88 13.13
C LYS A 97 20.39 -2.30 14.45
#